data_AF-A0A443QM75-F1
#
_entry.id   AF-A0A443QM75-F1
#
_cell.length_a   1.000
_cell.length_b   1.000
_cell.length_c   1.000
_cell.angle_alpha   90.00
_cell.angle_beta   90.00
_cell.angle_gamma   90.00
#
_symmetry.space_group_name_H-M   'P 1'
#
loop_
_entity.id
_entity.type
_entity.pdbx_description
1 polymer ?
#
loop_
_entity_poly.entity_id
_entity_poly.type
_entity_poly.pdbx_seq_one_letter_code
_entity_poly.pdbx_strand_id
1 'polypeptide(L)'
;MQIITYKEFLPLVLGYDYMSRYYLHLYAYGRTVYDYNLNPTIYSEFSTAAYRFGHTLIDGEFHSIALGKQPEAYLLRDNFFNPNPLYNGNIDNIVRGLTGSPAHKFDPYVTDDV
;
A
#
# COMPACT_ATOMS: atom_id res chain seq x y z
N MET A 1 -8.28 -5.21 -9.45
CA MET A 1 -7.77 -4.74 -8.14
C MET A 1 -8.84 -4.51 -7.05
N GLN A 2 -10.11 -4.89 -7.23
CA GLN A 2 -11.15 -4.65 -6.20
C GLN A 2 -11.11 -5.65 -5.05
N ILE A 3 -10.91 -6.95 -5.33
CA ILE A 3 -10.90 -7.98 -4.29
C ILE A 3 -9.81 -7.72 -3.24
N ILE A 4 -8.55 -7.50 -3.67
CA ILE A 4 -7.44 -7.18 -2.76
C ILE A 4 -7.76 -5.92 -1.93
N THR A 5 -8.29 -4.87 -2.57
CA THR A 5 -8.62 -3.61 -1.88
C THR A 5 -9.65 -3.81 -0.77
N TYR A 6 -10.81 -4.41 -1.07
CA TYR A 6 -11.91 -4.51 -0.11
C TYR A 6 -11.78 -5.70 0.86
N LYS A 7 -11.12 -6.79 0.45
CA LYS A 7 -10.97 -7.99 1.27
C LYS A 7 -9.74 -7.96 2.17
N GLU A 8 -8.63 -7.38 1.70
CA GLU A 8 -7.33 -7.51 2.36
C GLU A 8 -6.84 -6.17 2.89
N PHE A 9 -6.86 -5.12 2.07
CA PHE A 9 -6.29 -3.82 2.44
C PHE A 9 -7.19 -2.99 3.38
N LEU A 10 -8.43 -2.70 2.97
CA LEU A 10 -9.33 -1.82 3.74
C LEU A 10 -9.65 -2.32 5.16
N PRO A 11 -9.82 -3.63 5.43
CA PRO A 11 -10.00 -4.11 6.80
C PRO A 11 -8.83 -3.79 7.73
N LEU A 12 -7.59 -3.81 7.21
CA LEU A 12 -6.38 -3.48 7.98
C LEU A 12 -6.26 -1.97 8.23
N VAL A 13 -6.71 -1.15 7.27
CA VAL A 13 -6.63 0.32 7.36
C VAL A 13 -7.75 0.91 8.20
N LEU A 14 -9.00 0.45 8.01
CA LEU A 14 -10.19 1.02 8.61
C LEU A 14 -10.63 0.28 9.88
N GLY A 15 -10.25 -1.00 10.04
CA GLY A 15 -10.75 -1.86 11.10
C GLY A 15 -12.19 -2.34 10.87
N TYR A 16 -12.60 -3.32 11.68
CA TYR A 16 -13.87 -4.02 11.53
C TYR A 16 -15.10 -3.10 11.65
N ASP A 17 -15.07 -2.16 12.60
CA ASP A 17 -16.21 -1.29 12.90
C ASP A 17 -16.58 -0.39 11.71
N TYR A 18 -15.58 0.22 11.07
CA TYR A 18 -15.81 1.08 9.91
C TYR A 18 -16.14 0.29 8.65
N MET A 19 -15.55 -0.91 8.48
CA MET A 19 -15.94 -1.82 7.39
C MET A 19 -17.43 -2.21 7.50
N SER A 20 -17.92 -2.46 8.71
CA SER A 20 -19.33 -2.78 8.98
C SER A 20 -20.23 -1.55 8.80
N ARG A 21 -19.84 -0.41 9.38
CA ARG A 21 -20.60 0.85 9.33
C ARG A 21 -20.87 1.31 7.90
N TYR A 22 -19.92 1.10 6.99
CA TYR A 22 -20.02 1.53 5.60
C TYR A 22 -20.32 0.39 4.62
N TYR A 23 -20.68 -0.79 5.11
CA TYR A 23 -21.04 -1.96 4.29
C TYR A 23 -19.97 -2.34 3.24
N LEU A 24 -18.70 -2.27 3.62
CA LEU A 24 -17.57 -2.48 2.72
C LEU A 24 -17.11 -3.94 2.64
N HIS A 25 -17.68 -4.83 3.45
CA HIS A 25 -17.38 -6.25 3.39
C HIS A 25 -17.89 -6.88 2.09
N LEU A 26 -17.10 -7.80 1.54
CA LEU A 26 -17.55 -8.59 0.41
C LEU A 26 -18.68 -9.54 0.83
N TYR A 27 -19.69 -9.68 -0.02
CA TYR A 27 -20.71 -10.70 0.15
C TYR A 27 -20.09 -12.11 0.05
N ALA A 28 -20.51 -13.03 0.92
CA ALA A 28 -20.05 -14.42 0.90
C ALA A 28 -20.41 -15.14 -0.41
N TYR A 29 -21.53 -14.75 -1.03
CA TYR A 29 -22.02 -15.25 -2.31
C TYR A 29 -22.68 -14.12 -3.10
N GLY A 30 -22.65 -14.20 -4.43
CA GLY A 30 -23.26 -13.21 -5.31
C GLY A 30 -22.32 -12.07 -5.71
N ARG A 31 -22.90 -10.93 -6.09
CA ARG A 31 -22.18 -9.73 -6.55
C ARG A 31 -22.79 -8.48 -5.93
N THR A 32 -22.01 -7.42 -5.82
CA THR A 32 -22.54 -6.09 -5.53
C THR A 32 -23.52 -5.66 -6.63
N VAL A 33 -24.55 -4.92 -6.23
CA VAL A 33 -25.53 -4.36 -7.17
C VAL A 33 -25.05 -2.96 -7.52
N TYR A 34 -24.95 -2.68 -8.81
CA TYR A 34 -24.60 -1.35 -9.31
C TYR A 34 -25.78 -0.39 -9.11
N ASP A 35 -25.49 0.81 -8.61
CA ASP A 35 -26.44 1.93 -8.52
C ASP A 35 -25.94 3.08 -9.41
N TYR A 36 -26.74 3.45 -10.41
CA TYR A 36 -26.41 4.52 -11.36
C TYR A 36 -26.61 5.93 -10.79
N ASN A 37 -27.30 6.07 -9.65
CA ASN A 37 -27.48 7.35 -8.98
C ASN A 37 -26.31 7.70 -8.05
N LEU A 38 -25.40 6.74 -7.80
CA LEU A 38 -24.23 6.96 -6.98
C LEU A 38 -23.21 7.83 -7.72
N ASN A 39 -22.71 8.89 -7.08
CA ASN A 39 -21.60 9.68 -7.60
C ASN A 39 -20.27 8.96 -7.29
N PRO A 40 -19.51 8.48 -8.29
CA PRO A 40 -18.24 7.79 -8.08
C PRO A 40 -17.04 8.74 -7.96
N THR A 41 -17.27 10.05 -7.93
CA THR A 41 -16.20 11.07 -7.90
C THR A 41 -15.41 11.02 -6.59
N ILE A 42 -14.10 11.21 -6.68
CA ILE A 42 -13.21 11.31 -5.52
C ILE A 42 -13.35 12.70 -4.88
N TYR A 43 -13.56 12.73 -3.57
CA TYR A 43 -13.54 13.98 -2.79
C TYR A 43 -12.16 14.64 -2.82
N SER A 44 -12.12 15.98 -2.88
CA SER A 44 -10.85 16.71 -2.89
C SER A 44 -10.02 16.38 -1.66
N GLU A 45 -10.63 16.38 -0.48
CA GLU A 45 -9.98 16.09 0.80
C GLU A 45 -9.34 14.70 0.82
N PHE A 46 -9.97 13.71 0.16
CA PHE A 46 -9.42 12.37 0.05
C PHE A 46 -8.14 12.34 -0.78
N SER A 47 -8.17 12.98 -1.97
CA SER A 47 -7.03 12.96 -2.90
C SER A 47 -5.87 13.87 -2.48
N THR A 48 -6.14 15.00 -1.83
CA THR A 48 -5.11 15.99 -1.50
C THR A 48 -4.49 15.77 -0.12
N ALA A 49 -5.20 15.11 0.80
CA ALA A 49 -4.76 14.96 2.18
C ALA A 49 -4.98 13.55 2.74
N ALA A 50 -6.24 13.09 2.86
CA ALA A 50 -6.55 11.92 3.70
C ALA A 50 -5.85 10.64 3.23
N TYR A 51 -5.81 10.36 1.92
CA TYR A 51 -5.17 9.15 1.39
C TYR A 51 -3.63 9.23 1.38
N ARG A 52 -3.04 10.36 1.78
CA ARG A 52 -1.59 10.50 2.02
C ARG A 52 -1.15 10.01 3.39
N PHE A 53 -2.05 9.45 4.22
CA PHE A 53 -1.65 8.77 5.46
C PHE A 53 -0.58 7.70 5.21
N GLY A 54 -0.56 7.10 4.02
CA GLY A 54 0.46 6.14 3.63
C GLY A 54 1.90 6.69 3.66
N HIS A 55 2.11 8.00 3.58
CA HIS A 55 3.46 8.59 3.69
C HIS A 55 4.10 8.37 5.07
N THR A 56 3.30 8.19 6.12
CA THR A 56 3.83 7.85 7.46
C THR A 56 4.25 6.39 7.57
N LEU A 57 3.87 5.55 6.59
CA LEU A 57 4.20 4.12 6.54
C LEU A 57 5.43 3.83 5.68
N ILE A 58 5.97 4.86 5.01
CA ILE A 58 7.15 4.75 4.16
C ILE A 58 8.38 4.69 5.06
N ASP A 59 9.18 3.64 4.87
CA ASP A 59 10.48 3.51 5.53
C ASP A 59 11.56 4.24 4.72
N GLY A 60 12.63 4.71 5.39
CA GLY A 60 13.73 5.42 4.75
C GLY A 60 14.59 4.55 3.83
N GLU A 61 14.45 3.24 3.96
CA GLU A 61 15.10 2.25 3.10
C GLU A 61 14.13 1.15 2.69
N PHE A 62 14.44 0.45 1.60
CA PHE A 62 13.76 -0.77 1.22
C PHE A 62 14.77 -1.89 0.95
N HIS A 63 14.33 -3.12 1.12
CA HIS A 63 15.20 -4.28 0.95
C HIS A 63 15.04 -4.94 -0.42
N SER A 64 16.15 -5.43 -0.96
CA SER A 64 16.20 -6.43 -2.02
C SER A 64 16.69 -7.74 -1.40
N ILE A 65 15.93 -8.83 -1.56
CA ILE A 65 16.26 -10.13 -0.96
C ILE A 65 16.39 -11.20 -2.05
N ALA A 66 17.62 -11.59 -2.36
CA ALA A 66 17.91 -12.72 -3.25
C ALA A 66 17.78 -14.06 -2.50
N LEU A 67 17.47 -15.14 -3.24
CA LEU A 67 17.33 -16.47 -2.66
C LEU A 67 18.62 -16.92 -1.95
N GLY A 68 18.48 -17.31 -0.68
CA GLY A 68 19.60 -17.78 0.14
C GLY A 68 20.62 -16.70 0.50
N LYS A 69 20.31 -15.42 0.27
CA LYS A 69 21.17 -14.28 0.62
C LYS A 69 20.55 -13.42 1.72
N GLN A 70 21.40 -12.67 2.39
CA GLN A 70 20.96 -11.63 3.32
C GLN A 70 20.31 -10.47 2.57
N PRO A 71 19.38 -9.74 3.20
CA PRO A 71 18.79 -8.53 2.62
C PRO A 71 19.85 -7.47 2.29
N GLU A 72 19.69 -6.83 1.14
CA GLU A 72 20.44 -5.62 0.76
C GLU A 72 19.53 -4.41 0.90
N ALA A 73 19.93 -3.41 1.69
CA ALA A 73 19.17 -2.18 1.90
C ALA A 73 19.51 -1.11 0.84
N TYR A 74 18.48 -0.41 0.39
CA TYR A 74 18.56 0.71 -0.55
C TYR A 74 17.91 1.92 0.11
N LEU A 75 18.63 3.03 0.20
CA LEU A 75 18.05 4.30 0.66
C LEU A 75 16.98 4.75 -0.34
N LEU A 76 15.80 5.10 0.17
CA LEU A 76 14.68 5.48 -0.67
C LEU A 76 14.99 6.76 -1.46
N ARG A 77 15.66 7.74 -0.85
CA ARG A 77 16.04 9.02 -1.49
C ARG A 77 16.84 8.86 -2.78
N ASP A 78 17.63 7.79 -2.89
CA ASP A 78 18.51 7.51 -4.03
C ASP A 78 17.80 6.76 -5.17
N ASN A 79 16.54 6.35 -4.95
CA ASN A 79 15.81 5.45 -5.85
C ASN A 79 14.55 6.08 -6.47
N PHE A 80 14.20 7.33 -6.12
CA PHE A 80 13.16 8.05 -6.84
C PHE A 80 13.54 8.25 -8.31
N PHE A 81 12.61 7.92 -9.20
CA PHE A 81 12.81 8.01 -10.65
C PHE A 81 14.01 7.22 -11.20
N ASN A 82 14.50 6.21 -10.45
CA ASN A 82 15.60 5.35 -10.86
C ASN A 82 15.09 3.94 -11.24
N PRO A 83 14.87 3.64 -12.53
CA PRO A 83 14.39 2.34 -12.97
C PRO A 83 15.49 1.28 -13.10
N ASN A 84 16.77 1.62 -12.88
CA ASN A 84 17.90 0.73 -13.15
C ASN A 84 17.79 -0.64 -12.44
N PRO A 85 17.39 -0.73 -11.15
CA PRO A 85 17.22 -2.02 -10.50
C PRO A 85 16.20 -2.93 -11.21
N LEU A 86 15.16 -2.36 -11.81
CA LEU A 86 14.14 -3.13 -12.53
C LEU A 86 14.67 -3.68 -13.86
N TYR A 87 15.44 -2.89 -14.61
CA TYR A 87 16.07 -3.35 -15.86
C TYR A 87 17.11 -4.44 -15.65
N ASN A 88 17.74 -4.48 -14.48
CA ASN A 88 18.69 -5.51 -14.10
C ASN A 88 18.02 -6.82 -13.61
N GLY A 89 16.70 -6.94 -13.73
CA GLY A 89 15.95 -8.13 -13.34
C GLY A 89 15.73 -8.27 -11.84
N ASN A 90 15.87 -7.19 -11.06
CA ASN A 90 15.82 -7.25 -9.60
C ASN A 90 14.40 -7.24 -9.02
N ILE A 91 13.35 -7.29 -9.86
CA ILE A 91 11.96 -7.18 -9.43
C ILE A 91 11.57 -8.24 -8.40
N ASP A 92 11.97 -9.50 -8.59
CA ASP A 92 11.64 -10.59 -7.68
C ASP A 92 12.23 -10.38 -6.28
N ASN A 93 13.46 -9.86 -6.22
CA ASN A 93 14.14 -9.62 -4.95
C ASN A 93 13.54 -8.42 -4.21
N ILE A 94 13.15 -7.37 -4.96
CA ILE A 94 12.43 -6.22 -4.41
C ILE A 94 11.07 -6.65 -3.87
N VAL A 95 10.29 -7.43 -4.63
CA VAL A 95 8.99 -7.95 -4.17
C VAL A 95 9.17 -8.80 -2.91
N ARG A 96 10.18 -9.68 -2.86
CA ARG A 96 10.50 -10.42 -1.62
C ARG A 96 10.80 -9.48 -0.46
N GLY A 97 11.58 -8.42 -0.68
CA GLY A 97 11.84 -7.40 0.32
C GLY A 97 10.58 -6.68 0.80
N LEU A 98 9.70 -6.26 -0.10
CA LEU A 98 8.42 -5.61 0.22
C LEU A 98 7.48 -6.53 1.00
N THR A 99 7.48 -7.84 0.72
CA THR A 99 6.66 -8.81 1.46
C THR A 99 7.28 -9.31 2.76
N GLY A 100 8.62 -9.20 2.89
CA GLY A 100 9.39 -9.73 4.01
C GLY A 100 9.81 -8.69 5.04
N SER A 101 9.71 -7.40 4.70
CA SER A 101 10.05 -6.29 5.58
C SER A 101 8.78 -5.67 6.16
N PRO A 102 8.79 -5.25 7.45
CA PRO A 102 7.69 -4.48 8.00
C PRO A 102 7.61 -3.10 7.34
N ALA A 103 6.41 -2.52 7.31
CA ALA A 103 6.23 -1.11 7.01
C ALA A 103 6.71 -0.24 8.18
N HIS A 104 6.95 1.05 7.93
CA HIS A 104 7.22 1.99 9.01
C HIS A 104 6.01 2.09 9.96
N LYS A 105 6.28 2.46 11.21
CA LYS A 105 5.23 2.59 12.21
C LYS A 105 4.29 3.73 11.84
N PHE A 106 2.98 3.47 11.91
CA PHE A 106 2.00 4.53 11.79
C PHE A 106 2.12 5.52 12.96
N ASP A 107 2.52 6.75 12.65
CA ASP A 107 2.60 7.88 13.57
C ASP A 107 2.48 9.22 12.81
N PRO A 108 2.52 10.38 13.49
CA PRO A 108 2.39 11.69 12.84
C PRO A 108 3.64 12.16 12.07
N TYR A 109 4.68 11.35 11.95
CA TYR A 109 5.97 11.72 11.35
C TYR A 109 6.17 11.04 9.99
N VAL A 110 7.17 11.53 9.26
CA VAL A 110 7.62 11.00 7.97
C VAL A 110 9.15 10.89 8.03
N THR A 111 9.71 9.88 7.37
CA THR A 111 11.16 9.71 7.24
C THR A 111 11.80 10.88 6.46
N ASP A 112 13.06 11.18 6.75
CA ASP A 112 13.85 12.22 6.06
C ASP A 112 14.17 11.87 4.59
N ASP A 113 13.87 10.64 4.18
CA ASP A 113 14.10 10.12 2.83
C ASP A 113 12.97 10.41 1.85
N VAL A 114 11.86 11.03 2.28
CA VAL A 114 10.67 11.36 1.45
C VAL A 114 10.57 12.86 1.18
#